data_AF-A0A401PN46-F1
#
_entry.id   AF-A0A401PN46-F1
#
_cell.length_a   1.000
_cell.length_b   1.000
_cell.length_c   1.000
_cell.angle_alpha   90.00
_cell.angle_beta   90.00
_cell.angle_gamma   90.00
#
_symmetry.space_group_name_H-M   'P 1'
#
loop_
_entity.id
_entity.type
_entity.pdbx_description
1 polymer ?
#
loop_
_entity_poly.entity_id
_entity_poly.type
_entity_poly.pdbx_seq_one_letter_code
_entity_poly.pdbx_strand_id
1 'polypeptide(L)'
;KDVSDPGFNVDQKQIELQLELWRDKSLYAYQAQAVCMTRLLHEIKTLRTQVTSQKEQIKALTSDLEKAHKTNLQMEKIFLDYKLKKNFELLDMNCINTAGASPVQWDSAAEEFKQIEQQFMKSMEQESRLKNIQFVVTSVLKANLSEDTREMVEGCMNSMQEPMYRTIMYYCGGLNCAERLQHIIETGFSKEDFSDGIYGQGLYFSPNASTACMLSVPGLILVANVCIGNTETVMTKNRERDSASNGFDSILVPGRLCDEASFPNSRIAQEYVIFSPLQALPVGLLMYRSTASSDHSHEGSHHASH
;
A
#
# COMPACT_ATOMS: atom_id res chain seq x y z
N LYS A 1 68.70 5.60 79.52
CA LYS A 1 68.47 5.37 78.08
C LYS A 1 66.97 5.44 77.88
N ASP A 2 66.43 6.64 77.74
CA ASP A 2 65.02 6.85 77.43
C ASP A 2 64.92 7.10 75.93
N VAL A 3 64.43 6.09 75.23
CA VAL A 3 64.11 6.18 73.81
C VAL A 3 62.84 7.03 73.73
N SER A 4 63.03 8.31 73.40
CA SER A 4 61.94 9.18 73.01
C SER A 4 61.38 8.68 71.69
N ASP A 5 60.23 8.02 71.77
CA ASP A 5 59.43 7.58 70.63
C ASP A 5 59.02 8.83 69.83
N PRO A 6 59.41 8.97 68.54
CA PRO A 6 59.02 10.12 67.75
C PRO A 6 57.52 10.00 67.47
N GLY A 7 56.75 10.71 68.29
CA GLY A 7 55.30 10.70 68.28
C GLY A 7 54.75 10.88 66.86
N PHE A 8 54.02 9.85 66.42
CA PHE A 8 52.98 9.94 65.41
C PHE A 8 51.96 10.99 65.86
N ASN A 9 52.25 12.27 65.63
CA ASN A 9 51.27 13.34 65.74
C ASN A 9 50.50 13.37 64.43
N VAL A 10 49.68 12.34 64.21
CA VAL A 10 48.71 12.38 63.13
C VAL A 10 47.70 13.43 63.52
N ASP A 11 47.63 14.52 62.76
CA ASP A 11 46.70 15.61 63.02
C ASP A 11 45.28 15.04 62.96
N GLN A 12 44.68 14.82 64.14
CA GLN A 12 43.36 14.22 64.30
C GLN A 12 42.32 14.92 63.42
N LYS A 13 42.44 16.24 63.26
CA LYS A 13 41.54 17.05 62.43
C LYS A 13 41.68 16.71 60.95
N GLN A 14 42.88 16.37 60.49
CA GLN A 14 43.12 15.96 59.11
C GLN A 14 42.48 14.58 58.81
N ILE A 15 42.56 13.65 59.76
CA ILE A 15 41.86 12.36 59.64
C ILE A 15 40.35 12.57 59.60
N GLU A 16 39.81 13.38 60.52
CA GLU A 16 38.38 13.66 60.59
C GLU A 16 37.86 14.27 59.27
N LEU A 17 38.57 15.26 58.72
CA LEU A 17 38.23 15.87 57.43
C LEU A 17 38.29 14.87 56.28
N GLN A 18 39.29 13.98 56.24
CA GLN A 18 39.36 12.95 55.22
C GLN A 18 38.18 11.98 55.33
N LEU A 19 37.85 11.51 56.55
CA LEU A 19 36.71 10.61 56.77
C LEU A 19 35.39 11.24 56.32
N GLU A 20 35.19 12.53 56.58
CA GLU A 20 34.01 13.26 56.11
C GLU A 20 33.97 13.34 54.58
N LEU A 21 35.09 13.68 53.94
CA LEU A 21 35.20 13.71 52.48
C LEU A 21 34.92 12.32 51.86
N TRP A 22 35.44 11.25 52.46
CA TRP A 22 35.18 9.87 52.01
C TRP A 22 33.71 9.51 52.16
N ARG A 23 33.09 9.87 53.29
CA ARG A 23 31.66 9.67 53.52
C ARG A 23 30.81 10.37 52.46
N ASP A 24 31.11 11.62 52.15
CA ASP A 24 30.36 12.40 51.15
C ASP A 24 30.54 11.84 49.74
N LYS A 25 31.77 11.46 49.37
CA LYS A 25 32.06 10.79 48.09
C LYS A 25 31.31 9.47 47.96
N SER A 26 31.32 8.65 49.01
CA SER A 26 30.57 7.40 49.03
C SER A 26 29.07 7.65 48.92
N LEU A 27 28.52 8.61 49.67
CA LEU A 27 27.12 8.98 49.61
C LEU A 27 26.71 9.42 48.20
N TYR A 28 27.50 10.29 47.56
CA TYR A 28 27.25 10.74 46.20
C TYR A 28 27.28 9.57 45.20
N ALA A 29 28.25 8.66 45.32
CA ALA A 29 28.33 7.48 44.48
C ALA A 29 27.09 6.57 44.64
N TYR A 30 26.61 6.35 45.87
CA TYR A 30 25.40 5.57 46.12
C TYR A 30 24.15 6.26 45.57
N GLN A 31 24.03 7.58 45.71
CA GLN A 31 22.92 8.34 45.14
C GLN A 31 22.91 8.25 43.60
N ALA A 32 24.06 8.43 42.96
CA ALA A 32 24.20 8.28 41.51
C ALA A 32 23.82 6.87 41.05
N GLN A 33 24.27 5.84 41.77
CA GLN A 33 23.91 4.45 41.49
C GLN A 33 22.40 4.22 41.64
N ALA A 34 21.77 4.74 42.69
CA ALA A 34 20.33 4.61 42.91
C ALA A 34 19.50 5.27 41.80
N VAL A 35 19.92 6.45 41.34
CA VAL A 35 19.29 7.14 40.20
C VAL A 35 19.42 6.31 38.92
N CYS A 36 20.61 5.77 38.65
CA CYS A 36 20.85 4.91 37.50
C CYS A 36 19.97 3.65 37.53
N MET A 37 19.93 2.94 38.67
CA MET A 37 19.09 1.75 38.86
C MET A 37 17.61 2.05 38.69
N THR A 38 17.14 3.21 39.16
CA THR A 38 15.74 3.64 39.01
C THR A 38 15.41 3.89 37.54
N ARG A 39 16.32 4.51 36.77
CA ARG A 39 16.16 4.72 35.33
C ARG A 39 16.12 3.40 34.57
N LEU A 40 17.06 2.49 34.85
CA LEU A 40 17.07 1.15 34.23
C LEU A 40 15.79 0.37 34.53
N LEU A 41 15.29 0.44 35.76
CA LEU A 41 14.03 -0.21 36.13
C LEU A 41 12.83 0.38 35.38
N HIS A 42 12.80 1.70 35.20
CA HIS A 42 11.78 2.37 34.40
C HIS A 42 11.85 1.94 32.93
N GLU A 43 13.04 1.92 32.33
CA GLU A 43 13.25 1.46 30.96
C GLU A 43 12.82 0.00 30.77
N ILE A 44 13.19 -0.90 31.69
CA ILE A 44 12.74 -2.30 31.67
C ILE A 44 11.22 -2.39 31.71
N LYS A 45 10.56 -1.58 32.55
CA LYS A 45 9.09 -1.55 32.64
C LYS A 45 8.47 -1.08 31.31
N THR A 46 8.99 -0.01 30.72
CA THR A 46 8.53 0.52 29.44
C THR A 46 8.73 -0.50 28.31
N LEU A 47 9.90 -1.14 28.23
CA LEU A 47 10.17 -2.20 27.25
C LEU A 47 9.22 -3.38 27.42
N ARG A 48 8.92 -3.81 28.66
CA ARG A 48 7.92 -4.87 28.90
C ARG A 48 6.52 -4.48 28.43
N THR A 49 6.10 -3.23 28.63
CA THR A 49 4.81 -2.74 28.11
C THR A 49 4.78 -2.69 26.59
N GLN A 50 5.89 -2.30 25.95
CA GLN A 50 6.00 -2.31 24.48
C GLN A 50 5.95 -3.73 23.92
N VAL A 51 6.70 -4.66 24.50
CA VAL A 51 6.71 -6.07 24.06
C VAL A 51 5.33 -6.73 24.21
N THR A 52 4.60 -6.42 25.27
CA THR A 52 3.23 -6.95 25.46
C THR A 52 2.27 -6.37 24.44
N SER A 53 2.31 -5.06 24.21
CA SER A 53 1.50 -4.40 23.17
C SER A 53 1.81 -4.93 21.76
N GLN A 54 3.09 -5.11 21.42
CA GLN A 54 3.49 -5.69 20.13
C GLN A 54 3.00 -7.13 19.97
N LYS A 55 3.04 -7.95 21.03
CA LYS A 55 2.47 -9.31 21.01
C LYS A 55 0.97 -9.30 20.76
N GLU A 56 0.23 -8.34 21.31
CA GLU A 56 -1.20 -8.18 21.06
C GLU A 56 -1.49 -7.77 19.61
N GLN A 57 -0.71 -6.82 19.06
CA GLN A 57 -0.81 -6.42 17.66
C GLN A 57 -0.53 -7.59 16.70
N ILE A 58 0.53 -8.37 16.96
CA ILE A 58 0.84 -9.55 16.16
C ILE A 58 -0.33 -10.55 16.19
N LYS A 59 -0.89 -10.82 17.38
CA LYS A 59 -2.04 -11.72 17.51
C LYS A 59 -3.26 -11.20 16.73
N ALA A 60 -3.55 -9.90 16.79
CA ALA A 60 -4.65 -9.30 16.05
C ALA A 60 -4.43 -9.43 14.54
N LEU A 61 -3.25 -9.08 14.04
CA LEU A 61 -2.91 -9.18 12.61
C LEU A 61 -2.91 -10.64 12.12
N THR A 62 -2.42 -11.59 12.92
CA THR A 62 -2.49 -13.02 12.57
C THR A 62 -3.96 -13.48 12.47
N SER A 63 -4.80 -13.08 13.43
CA SER A 63 -6.23 -13.40 13.39
C SER A 63 -6.93 -12.80 12.16
N ASP A 64 -6.60 -11.57 11.79
CA ASP A 64 -7.20 -10.92 10.63
C ASP A 64 -6.70 -11.52 9.31
N LEU A 65 -5.43 -11.92 9.25
CA LEU A 65 -4.88 -12.67 8.12
C LEU A 65 -5.59 -14.02 7.93
N GLU A 66 -5.85 -14.76 9.02
CA GLU A 66 -6.61 -16.01 8.97
C GLU A 66 -8.05 -15.79 8.49
N LYS A 67 -8.71 -14.73 8.95
CA LYS A 67 -10.07 -14.36 8.48
C LYS A 67 -10.06 -14.03 7.00
N ALA A 68 -9.11 -13.19 6.55
CA ALA A 68 -8.98 -12.82 5.14
C ALA A 68 -8.68 -14.03 4.25
N HIS A 69 -7.85 -14.96 4.72
CA HIS A 69 -7.61 -16.22 4.02
C HIS A 69 -8.89 -17.07 3.89
N LYS A 70 -9.69 -17.14 4.96
CA LYS A 70 -10.97 -17.87 4.96
C LYS A 70 -11.99 -17.24 4.01
N THR A 71 -12.11 -15.91 3.98
CA THR A 71 -13.03 -15.21 3.05
C THR A 71 -12.58 -15.39 1.60
N ASN A 72 -11.27 -15.31 1.31
CA ASN A 72 -10.73 -15.60 -0.02
C ASN A 72 -11.08 -17.01 -0.50
N LEU A 73 -10.90 -18.03 0.33
CA LEU A 73 -11.29 -19.40 -0.01
C LEU A 73 -12.80 -19.53 -0.27
N GLN A 74 -13.64 -18.81 0.49
CA GLN A 74 -15.08 -18.80 0.27
C GLN A 74 -15.46 -18.14 -1.05
N MET A 75 -14.83 -17.01 -1.39
CA MET A 75 -15.03 -16.33 -2.68
C MET A 75 -14.57 -17.19 -3.86
N GLU A 76 -13.42 -17.84 -3.75
CA GLU A 76 -12.90 -18.76 -4.78
C GLU A 76 -13.88 -19.92 -5.02
N LYS A 77 -14.45 -20.48 -3.95
CA LYS A 77 -15.48 -21.51 -4.05
C LYS A 77 -16.72 -21.01 -4.79
N ILE A 78 -17.28 -19.87 -4.38
CA ILE A 78 -18.47 -19.28 -5.02
C ILE A 78 -18.21 -19.00 -6.49
N PHE A 79 -17.02 -18.50 -6.81
CA PHE A 79 -16.60 -18.22 -8.18
C PHE A 79 -16.53 -19.48 -9.04
N LEU A 80 -15.93 -20.55 -8.51
CA LEU A 80 -15.85 -21.85 -9.20
C LEU A 80 -17.24 -22.44 -9.44
N ASP A 81 -18.14 -22.38 -8.46
CA ASP A 81 -19.52 -22.84 -8.58
C ASP A 81 -20.27 -22.07 -9.66
N TYR A 82 -20.11 -20.73 -9.70
CA TYR A 82 -20.70 -19.90 -10.75
C TYR A 82 -20.15 -20.24 -12.14
N LYS A 83 -18.82 -20.42 -12.27
CA LYS A 83 -18.19 -20.78 -13.54
C LYS A 83 -18.66 -22.14 -14.04
N LEU A 84 -18.80 -23.12 -13.15
CA LEU A 84 -19.37 -24.43 -13.48
C LEU A 84 -20.81 -24.30 -13.96
N LYS A 85 -21.66 -23.57 -13.23
CA LYS A 85 -23.06 -23.35 -13.61
C LYS A 85 -23.18 -22.70 -15.00
N LYS A 86 -22.41 -21.66 -15.27
CA LYS A 86 -22.40 -20.97 -16.57
C LYS A 86 -21.92 -21.89 -17.71
N ASN A 87 -20.92 -22.73 -17.45
CA ASN A 87 -20.48 -23.73 -18.43
C ASN A 87 -21.56 -24.77 -18.72
N PHE A 88 -22.31 -25.20 -17.70
CA PHE A 88 -23.47 -26.09 -17.90
C PHE A 88 -24.55 -25.43 -18.76
N GLU A 89 -24.89 -24.17 -18.49
CA GLU A 89 -25.87 -23.41 -19.29
C GLU A 89 -25.43 -23.23 -20.76
N LEU A 90 -24.13 -23.00 -21.01
CA LEU A 90 -23.58 -22.93 -22.37
C LEU A 90 -23.64 -24.28 -23.10
N LEU A 91 -23.42 -25.39 -22.39
CA LEU A 91 -23.53 -26.73 -22.96
C LEU A 91 -24.99 -27.11 -23.25
N ASP A 92 -25.94 -26.72 -22.40
CA ASP A 92 -27.38 -26.93 -22.64
C ASP A 92 -27.89 -26.11 -23.83
N MET A 93 -27.42 -24.88 -24.02
CA MET A 93 -27.79 -24.04 -25.17
C MET A 93 -27.20 -24.52 -26.51
N ASN A 94 -26.09 -25.26 -26.49
CA ASN A 94 -25.47 -25.84 -27.69
C ASN A 94 -26.17 -27.11 -28.19
N CYS A 95 -27.12 -27.68 -27.45
CA CYS A 95 -27.91 -28.84 -27.90
C CYS A 95 -29.12 -28.48 -28.80
N ILE A 96 -29.40 -27.19 -29.05
CA ILE A 96 -30.59 -26.78 -29.83
C ILE A 96 -30.24 -26.04 -31.14
N ASN A 97 -29.03 -25.50 -31.32
CA ASN A 97 -28.71 -24.69 -32.50
C ASN A 97 -27.42 -25.13 -33.20
N THR A 98 -27.52 -26.15 -34.07
CA THR A 98 -26.54 -26.41 -35.12
C THR A 98 -27.18 -26.23 -36.50
N ALA A 99 -27.45 -24.99 -36.87
CA ALA A 99 -27.60 -24.59 -38.26
C ALA A 99 -27.29 -23.09 -38.44
N GLY A 100 -26.06 -22.83 -38.89
CA GLY A 100 -25.71 -21.69 -39.74
C GLY A 100 -25.82 -20.28 -39.16
N ALA A 101 -24.68 -19.70 -38.76
CA ALA A 101 -24.38 -18.30 -39.09
C ALA A 101 -22.89 -17.98 -38.88
N SER A 102 -22.42 -17.13 -39.79
CA SER A 102 -21.08 -16.56 -40.02
C SER A 102 -20.29 -16.12 -38.77
N PRO A 103 -18.94 -16.27 -38.77
CA PRO A 103 -18.08 -15.71 -37.73
C PRO A 103 -17.91 -14.20 -37.93
N VAL A 104 -18.37 -13.40 -36.97
CA VAL A 104 -18.16 -11.93 -36.93
C VAL A 104 -17.16 -11.60 -35.82
N GLN A 105 -15.94 -11.25 -36.26
CA GLN A 105 -15.00 -10.25 -35.73
C GLN A 105 -14.87 -10.07 -34.19
N TRP A 106 -13.78 -10.59 -33.61
CA TRP A 106 -13.45 -10.55 -32.16
C TRP A 106 -12.15 -9.79 -31.82
N ASP A 107 -11.59 -9.00 -32.74
CA ASP A 107 -10.19 -8.54 -32.59
C ASP A 107 -9.97 -7.28 -31.73
N SER A 108 -10.94 -6.38 -31.55
CA SER A 108 -10.67 -5.05 -30.93
C SER A 108 -10.49 -5.07 -29.40
N ALA A 109 -11.31 -5.82 -28.66
CA ALA A 109 -11.26 -5.79 -27.18
C ALA A 109 -10.06 -6.57 -26.62
N ALA A 110 -9.63 -7.63 -27.31
CA ALA A 110 -8.47 -8.41 -26.91
C ALA A 110 -7.17 -7.60 -27.04
N GLU A 111 -7.08 -6.75 -28.07
CA GLU A 111 -5.94 -5.85 -28.29
C GLU A 111 -5.83 -4.78 -27.20
N GLU A 112 -6.95 -4.18 -26.78
CA GLU A 112 -6.98 -3.19 -25.69
C GLU A 112 -6.44 -3.75 -24.38
N PHE A 113 -6.89 -4.95 -23.97
CA PHE A 113 -6.39 -5.57 -22.74
C PHE A 113 -4.93 -5.96 -22.82
N LYS A 114 -4.47 -6.42 -23.99
CA LYS A 114 -3.05 -6.72 -24.20
C LYS A 114 -2.18 -5.47 -24.07
N GLN A 115 -2.65 -4.32 -24.54
CA GLN A 115 -1.95 -3.05 -24.34
C GLN A 115 -1.89 -2.65 -22.86
N ILE A 116 -3.00 -2.80 -22.13
CA ILE A 116 -3.07 -2.52 -20.69
C ILE A 116 -2.09 -3.41 -19.91
N GLU A 117 -2.02 -4.72 -20.23
CA GLU A 117 -1.06 -5.65 -19.64
C GLU A 117 0.38 -5.24 -19.92
N GLN A 118 0.70 -4.87 -21.16
CA GLN A 118 2.05 -4.42 -21.53
C GLN A 118 2.43 -3.12 -20.81
N GLN A 119 1.51 -2.17 -20.70
CA GLN A 119 1.73 -0.93 -19.97
C GLN A 119 1.94 -1.19 -18.47
N PHE A 120 1.16 -2.10 -17.89
CA PHE A 120 1.30 -2.54 -16.51
C PHE A 120 2.70 -3.12 -16.26
N MET A 121 3.12 -4.08 -17.09
CA MET A 121 4.43 -4.73 -16.98
C MET A 121 5.57 -3.72 -17.13
N LYS A 122 5.50 -2.84 -18.13
CA LYS A 122 6.49 -1.78 -18.34
C LYS A 122 6.59 -0.83 -17.15
N SER A 123 5.45 -0.48 -16.54
CA SER A 123 5.43 0.38 -15.35
C SER A 123 6.07 -0.30 -14.14
N MET A 124 5.94 -1.62 -13.99
CA MET A 124 6.59 -2.38 -12.92
C MET A 124 8.11 -2.46 -13.10
N GLU A 125 8.59 -2.66 -14.34
CA GLU A 125 10.02 -2.75 -14.66
C GLU A 125 10.77 -1.42 -14.45
N GLN A 126 10.09 -0.29 -14.65
CA GLN A 126 10.67 1.04 -14.48
C GLN A 126 10.88 1.42 -13.02
N GLU A 127 10.18 0.78 -12.08
CA GLU A 127 10.31 1.08 -10.66
C GLU A 127 11.53 0.39 -10.05
N SER A 128 12.52 1.20 -9.68
CA SER A 128 13.78 0.77 -9.06
C SER A 128 13.61 -0.11 -7.83
N ARG A 129 12.58 0.14 -7.01
CA ARG A 129 12.28 -0.63 -5.78
C ARG A 129 11.81 -2.06 -6.07
N LEU A 130 11.36 -2.33 -7.28
CA LEU A 130 10.74 -3.60 -7.68
C LEU A 130 11.64 -4.46 -8.58
N LYS A 131 12.90 -4.06 -8.81
CA LYS A 131 13.82 -4.74 -9.74
C LYS A 131 14.06 -6.23 -9.48
N ASN A 132 13.94 -6.68 -8.22
CA ASN A 132 14.15 -8.07 -7.83
C ASN A 132 12.84 -8.86 -7.72
N ILE A 133 11.74 -8.30 -8.22
CA ILE A 133 10.41 -8.89 -8.15
C ILE A 133 9.91 -9.07 -9.58
N GLN A 134 9.67 -10.33 -9.94
CA GLN A 134 9.03 -10.66 -11.20
C GLN A 134 7.52 -10.58 -11.03
N PHE A 135 6.87 -9.79 -11.88
CA PHE A 135 5.43 -9.69 -11.94
C PHE A 135 4.90 -10.52 -13.12
N VAL A 136 3.76 -11.15 -12.93
CA VAL A 136 3.04 -11.87 -13.99
C VAL A 136 1.57 -11.57 -13.84
N VAL A 137 0.95 -11.03 -14.89
CA VAL A 137 -0.51 -10.91 -14.97
C VAL A 137 -1.08 -12.30 -15.18
N THR A 138 -1.96 -12.73 -14.28
CA THR A 138 -2.57 -14.06 -14.34
C THR A 138 -3.90 -14.07 -15.07
N SER A 139 -4.65 -12.97 -14.99
CA SER A 139 -5.96 -12.84 -15.64
C SER A 139 -6.43 -11.40 -15.65
N VAL A 140 -7.32 -11.08 -16.60
CA VAL A 140 -7.99 -9.78 -16.67
C VAL A 140 -9.49 -10.00 -16.75
N LEU A 141 -10.22 -9.35 -15.85
CA LEU A 141 -11.68 -9.35 -15.82
C LEU A 141 -12.19 -8.04 -16.41
N LYS A 142 -12.92 -8.11 -17.53
CA LYS A 142 -13.54 -6.94 -18.15
C LYS A 142 -14.69 -6.43 -17.29
N ALA A 143 -14.81 -5.11 -17.16
CA ALA A 143 -15.95 -4.48 -16.51
C ALA A 143 -17.25 -4.77 -17.28
N ASN A 144 -18.29 -5.17 -16.56
CA ASN A 144 -19.60 -5.53 -17.10
C ASN A 144 -20.67 -4.59 -16.56
N LEU A 145 -20.52 -3.31 -16.90
CA LEU A 145 -21.45 -2.24 -16.54
C LEU A 145 -22.74 -2.35 -17.37
N SER A 146 -23.87 -1.97 -16.77
CA SER A 146 -25.10 -1.74 -17.54
C SER A 146 -24.91 -0.61 -18.56
N GLU A 147 -25.59 -0.70 -19.70
CA GLU A 147 -25.54 0.35 -20.72
C GLU A 147 -26.00 1.70 -20.14
N ASP A 148 -27.07 1.72 -19.33
CA ASP A 148 -27.54 2.94 -18.65
C ASP A 148 -26.44 3.61 -17.82
N THR A 149 -25.67 2.83 -17.06
CA THR A 149 -24.56 3.36 -16.25
C THR A 149 -23.46 3.90 -17.15
N ARG A 150 -23.13 3.18 -18.22
CA ARG A 150 -22.10 3.60 -19.18
C ARG A 150 -22.51 4.92 -19.86
N GLU A 151 -23.73 5.02 -20.35
CA GLU A 151 -24.27 6.23 -20.98
C GLU A 151 -24.29 7.41 -20.01
N MET A 152 -24.64 7.19 -18.73
CA MET A 152 -24.61 8.23 -17.71
C MET A 152 -23.18 8.76 -17.47
N VAL A 153 -22.20 7.85 -17.33
CA VAL A 153 -20.79 8.21 -17.13
C VAL A 153 -20.25 8.93 -18.36
N GLU A 154 -20.47 8.38 -19.56
CA GLU A 154 -20.02 8.98 -20.81
C GLU A 154 -20.68 10.34 -21.07
N GLY A 155 -21.98 10.48 -20.79
CA GLY A 155 -22.70 11.74 -20.85
C GLY A 155 -22.10 12.80 -19.94
N CYS A 156 -21.78 12.43 -18.69
CA CYS A 156 -21.10 13.31 -17.75
C CYS A 156 -19.71 13.71 -18.27
N MET A 157 -18.90 12.75 -18.70
CA MET A 157 -17.56 13.02 -19.24
C MET A 157 -17.60 13.89 -20.50
N ASN A 158 -18.60 13.75 -21.35
CA ASN A 158 -18.81 14.58 -22.54
C ASN A 158 -19.22 16.03 -22.19
N SER A 159 -19.82 16.23 -21.02
CA SER A 159 -20.28 17.54 -20.54
C SER A 159 -19.21 18.35 -19.79
N MET A 160 -18.04 17.75 -19.52
CA MET A 160 -16.94 18.41 -18.82
C MET A 160 -16.32 19.54 -19.66
N GLN A 161 -15.54 20.42 -19.02
CA GLN A 161 -14.91 21.54 -19.74
C GLN A 161 -13.97 21.05 -20.85
N GLU A 162 -13.19 20.00 -20.57
CA GLU A 162 -12.25 19.42 -21.52
C GLU A 162 -12.44 17.90 -21.67
N PRO A 163 -13.47 17.46 -22.40
CA PRO A 163 -13.88 16.05 -22.46
C PRO A 163 -12.88 15.15 -23.19
N MET A 164 -11.91 15.75 -23.89
CA MET A 164 -10.87 15.06 -24.66
C MET A 164 -9.72 14.53 -23.79
N TYR A 165 -9.54 15.04 -22.56
CA TYR A 165 -8.51 14.55 -21.65
C TYR A 165 -8.99 13.31 -20.90
N ARG A 166 -9.12 12.22 -21.66
CA ARG A 166 -9.39 10.88 -21.16
C ARG A 166 -8.12 10.06 -21.22
N THR A 167 -7.85 9.32 -20.15
CA THR A 167 -6.66 8.47 -20.11
C THR A 167 -6.89 7.26 -19.22
N ILE A 168 -6.19 6.18 -19.54
CA ILE A 168 -6.24 4.95 -18.77
C ILE A 168 -5.32 5.12 -17.56
N MET A 169 -5.88 4.94 -16.37
CA MET A 169 -5.15 4.99 -15.11
C MET A 169 -5.49 3.81 -14.21
N TYR A 170 -4.62 3.60 -13.22
CA TYR A 170 -4.78 2.58 -12.21
C TYR A 170 -5.37 3.21 -10.95
N TYR A 171 -6.44 2.63 -10.43
CA TYR A 171 -7.08 3.09 -9.21
C TYR A 171 -6.19 2.79 -7.99
N CYS A 172 -5.98 3.80 -7.15
CA CYS A 172 -5.15 3.74 -5.94
C CYS A 172 -6.04 3.63 -4.69
N GLY A 173 -6.81 2.55 -4.58
CA GLY A 173 -7.76 2.36 -3.49
C GLY A 173 -8.20 0.90 -3.33
N GLY A 174 -9.18 0.68 -2.44
CA GLY A 174 -9.72 -0.66 -2.16
C GLY A 174 -8.99 -1.47 -1.09
N LEU A 175 -7.85 -0.98 -0.55
CA LEU A 175 -7.11 -1.64 0.54
C LEU A 175 -8.01 -2.02 1.73
N ASN A 176 -8.94 -1.13 2.10
CA ASN A 176 -9.82 -1.33 3.25
C ASN A 176 -11.07 -2.16 2.93
N CYS A 177 -11.39 -2.37 1.64
CA CYS A 177 -12.62 -3.03 1.21
C CYS A 177 -12.43 -3.68 -0.16
N ALA A 178 -11.72 -4.81 -0.21
CA ALA A 178 -11.41 -5.52 -1.46
C ALA A 178 -12.67 -5.97 -2.23
N GLU A 179 -13.74 -6.34 -1.50
CA GLU A 179 -15.03 -6.74 -2.06
C GLU A 179 -15.65 -5.64 -2.94
N ARG A 180 -15.34 -4.37 -2.64
CA ARG A 180 -15.85 -3.24 -3.40
C ARG A 180 -15.29 -3.17 -4.82
N LEU A 181 -14.09 -3.72 -5.08
CA LEU A 181 -13.52 -3.72 -6.43
C LEU A 181 -14.38 -4.51 -7.43
N GLN A 182 -14.98 -5.61 -6.98
CA GLN A 182 -15.90 -6.38 -7.81
C GLN A 182 -17.20 -5.59 -8.06
N HIS A 183 -17.70 -4.90 -7.05
CA HIS A 183 -18.88 -4.07 -7.20
C HIS A 183 -18.64 -2.91 -8.19
N ILE A 184 -17.45 -2.28 -8.16
CA ILE A 184 -17.10 -1.20 -9.08
C ILE A 184 -17.12 -1.66 -10.55
N ILE A 185 -16.60 -2.86 -10.87
CA ILE A 185 -16.60 -3.35 -12.26
C ILE A 185 -18.00 -3.73 -12.77
N GLU A 186 -18.98 -3.89 -11.88
CA GLU A 186 -20.37 -4.23 -12.20
C GLU A 186 -21.29 -2.99 -12.25
N THR A 187 -21.08 -2.02 -11.36
CA THR A 187 -21.99 -0.86 -11.20
C THR A 187 -21.32 0.51 -11.35
N GLY A 188 -20.02 0.55 -11.58
CA GLY A 188 -19.25 1.79 -11.65
C GLY A 188 -18.81 2.30 -10.29
N PHE A 189 -18.05 3.39 -10.32
CA PHE A 189 -17.63 4.09 -9.11
C PHE A 189 -18.79 4.84 -8.46
N SER A 190 -18.71 4.99 -7.15
CA SER A 190 -19.65 5.71 -6.29
C SER A 190 -18.89 6.53 -5.24
N LYS A 191 -19.63 7.30 -4.42
CA LYS A 191 -19.01 8.04 -3.30
C LYS A 191 -18.50 7.14 -2.19
N GLU A 192 -18.97 5.88 -2.10
CA GLU A 192 -18.46 4.91 -1.13
C GLU A 192 -17.02 4.50 -1.44
N ASP A 193 -16.61 4.66 -2.71
CA ASP A 193 -15.27 4.33 -3.19
C ASP A 193 -14.27 5.47 -2.94
N PHE A 194 -14.73 6.59 -2.35
CA PHE A 194 -13.87 7.72 -2.03
C PHE A 194 -12.88 7.33 -0.92
N SER A 195 -11.62 7.67 -1.15
CA SER A 195 -10.56 7.51 -0.15
C SER A 195 -10.39 8.81 0.62
N ASP A 196 -10.27 8.72 1.94
CA ASP A 196 -9.85 9.82 2.81
C ASP A 196 -8.31 9.94 2.77
N GLY A 197 -7.82 10.68 1.77
CA GLY A 197 -6.39 10.86 1.53
C GLY A 197 -5.87 12.22 2.01
N ILE A 198 -4.54 12.37 2.06
CA ILE A 198 -3.90 13.62 2.55
C ILE A 198 -4.18 14.86 1.67
N TYR A 199 -4.74 14.68 0.48
CA TYR A 199 -5.08 15.75 -0.46
C TYR A 199 -6.59 15.91 -0.68
N GLY A 200 -7.42 15.20 0.09
CA GLY A 200 -8.87 15.32 0.04
C GLY A 200 -9.59 13.98 -0.01
N GLN A 201 -10.91 14.06 0.07
CA GLN A 201 -11.83 12.95 -0.08
C GLN A 201 -12.26 12.82 -1.54
N GLY A 202 -11.77 11.78 -2.22
CA GLY A 202 -12.07 11.56 -3.64
C GLY A 202 -11.54 10.22 -4.15
N LEU A 203 -11.61 10.01 -5.46
CA LEU A 203 -11.04 8.83 -6.10
C LEU A 203 -9.61 9.15 -6.54
N TYR A 204 -8.65 8.36 -6.06
CA TYR A 204 -7.24 8.52 -6.36
C TYR A 204 -6.85 7.58 -7.49
N PHE A 205 -6.14 8.09 -8.49
CA PHE A 205 -5.64 7.34 -9.63
C PHE A 205 -4.17 7.67 -9.88
N SER A 206 -3.43 6.71 -10.41
CA SER A 206 -2.05 6.89 -10.83
C SER A 206 -1.88 6.41 -12.28
N PRO A 207 -1.15 7.15 -13.12
CA PRO A 207 -0.75 6.65 -14.44
C PRO A 207 0.30 5.53 -14.34
N ASN A 208 0.96 5.40 -13.19
CA ASN A 208 1.97 4.39 -12.92
C ASN A 208 1.38 3.24 -12.10
N ALA A 209 1.39 2.04 -12.66
CA ALA A 209 0.87 0.83 -12.02
C ALA A 209 1.66 0.47 -10.76
N SER A 210 2.98 0.65 -10.78
CA SER A 210 3.86 0.38 -9.62
C SER A 210 3.43 1.18 -8.39
N THR A 211 3.08 2.46 -8.58
CA THR A 211 2.56 3.33 -7.52
C THR A 211 1.18 2.89 -7.06
N ALA A 212 0.27 2.61 -7.98
CA ALA A 212 -1.09 2.22 -7.65
C ALA A 212 -1.14 0.89 -6.88
N CYS A 213 -0.33 -0.09 -7.27
CA CYS A 213 -0.25 -1.39 -6.59
C CYS A 213 0.20 -1.30 -5.13
N MET A 214 0.98 -0.28 -4.74
CA MET A 214 1.34 -0.06 -3.34
C MET A 214 0.16 0.47 -2.50
N LEU A 215 -0.89 1.00 -3.15
CA LEU A 215 -2.06 1.61 -2.54
C LEU A 215 -3.36 0.83 -2.81
N SER A 216 -3.23 -0.35 -3.41
CA SER A 216 -4.33 -1.23 -3.81
C SER A 216 -4.18 -2.61 -3.18
N VAL A 217 -5.21 -3.44 -3.32
CA VAL A 217 -5.22 -4.80 -2.77
C VAL A 217 -4.11 -5.63 -3.42
N PRO A 218 -3.21 -6.28 -2.64
CA PRO A 218 -2.13 -7.07 -3.22
C PRO A 218 -2.62 -8.13 -4.22
N GLY A 219 -2.04 -8.13 -5.42
CA GLY A 219 -2.38 -9.06 -6.50
C GLY A 219 -3.59 -8.67 -7.32
N LEU A 220 -4.25 -7.54 -7.02
CA LEU A 220 -5.38 -7.00 -7.77
C LEU A 220 -5.14 -5.52 -8.09
N ILE A 221 -5.43 -5.09 -9.32
CA ILE A 221 -5.42 -3.66 -9.65
C ILE A 221 -6.55 -3.33 -10.62
N LEU A 222 -7.35 -2.34 -10.24
CA LEU A 222 -8.46 -1.86 -11.04
C LEU A 222 -7.95 -0.80 -12.04
N VAL A 223 -8.34 -0.97 -13.30
CA VAL A 223 -8.02 -0.05 -14.40
C VAL A 223 -9.29 0.69 -14.80
N ALA A 224 -9.17 2.00 -14.97
CA ALA A 224 -10.27 2.86 -15.37
C ALA A 224 -9.85 3.83 -16.46
N ASN A 225 -10.82 4.19 -17.30
CA ASN A 225 -10.73 5.34 -18.17
C ASN A 225 -11.20 6.56 -17.38
N VAL A 226 -10.28 7.49 -17.13
CA VAL A 226 -10.50 8.65 -16.26
C VAL A 226 -10.52 9.91 -17.10
N CYS A 227 -11.59 10.69 -16.98
CA CYS A 227 -11.69 12.02 -17.57
C CYS A 227 -11.23 13.06 -16.53
N ILE A 228 -10.00 13.52 -16.67
CA ILE A 228 -9.37 14.43 -15.70
C ILE A 228 -9.80 15.89 -15.91
N GLY A 229 -10.24 16.25 -17.12
CA GLY A 229 -10.63 17.61 -17.48
C GLY A 229 -9.53 18.64 -17.17
N ASN A 230 -9.95 19.87 -16.86
CA ASN A 230 -9.00 20.90 -16.46
C ASN A 230 -8.42 20.57 -15.07
N THR A 231 -7.11 20.37 -14.99
CA THR A 231 -6.45 19.81 -13.79
C THR A 231 -5.66 20.86 -13.03
N GLU A 232 -5.96 21.04 -11.75
CA GLU A 232 -5.20 21.90 -10.83
C GLU A 232 -3.98 21.16 -10.29
N THR A 233 -2.79 21.77 -10.26
CA THR A 233 -1.65 21.18 -9.55
C THR A 233 -1.63 21.63 -8.09
N VAL A 234 -1.69 20.68 -7.15
CA VAL A 234 -1.78 20.94 -5.72
C VAL A 234 -0.61 20.32 -4.98
N MET A 235 0.22 21.17 -4.37
CA MET A 235 1.38 20.73 -3.58
C MET A 235 1.09 20.68 -2.08
N THR A 236 0.06 21.42 -1.63
CA THR A 236 -0.30 21.53 -0.21
C THR A 236 -1.28 20.43 0.17
N LYS A 237 -0.94 19.68 1.21
CA LYS A 237 -1.81 18.66 1.82
C LYS A 237 -3.05 19.33 2.42
N ASN A 238 -4.23 18.87 2.05
CA ASN A 238 -5.51 19.31 2.61
C ASN A 238 -6.47 18.12 2.63
N ARG A 239 -6.62 17.48 3.80
CA ARG A 239 -7.49 16.31 3.98
C ARG A 239 -8.97 16.63 3.85
N GLU A 240 -9.37 17.85 4.20
CA GLU A 240 -10.77 18.28 4.23
C GLU A 240 -11.29 18.69 2.85
N ARG A 241 -10.44 18.65 1.81
CA ARG A 241 -10.85 18.97 0.44
C ARG A 241 -11.84 17.93 -0.08
N ASP A 242 -13.00 18.38 -0.55
CA ASP A 242 -14.06 17.53 -1.13
C ASP A 242 -14.34 17.86 -2.61
N SER A 243 -13.61 18.83 -3.17
CA SER A 243 -13.80 19.35 -4.52
C SER A 243 -12.51 19.97 -5.07
N ALA A 244 -12.42 20.10 -6.40
CA ALA A 244 -11.38 20.87 -7.05
C ALA A 244 -11.67 22.39 -6.92
N SER A 245 -10.64 23.22 -7.07
CA SER A 245 -10.81 24.67 -7.10
C SER A 245 -11.73 25.11 -8.26
N ASN A 246 -12.41 26.25 -8.10
CA ASN A 246 -13.33 26.78 -9.12
C ASN A 246 -12.66 26.85 -10.50
N GLY A 247 -13.31 26.23 -11.50
CA GLY A 247 -12.81 26.16 -12.88
C GLY A 247 -11.92 24.94 -13.18
N PHE A 248 -11.66 24.08 -12.20
CA PHE A 248 -10.96 22.81 -12.38
C PHE A 248 -11.89 21.62 -12.12
N ASP A 249 -11.62 20.52 -12.81
CA ASP A 249 -12.38 19.27 -12.74
C ASP A 249 -11.70 18.22 -11.86
N SER A 250 -10.37 18.31 -11.70
CA SER A 250 -9.56 17.38 -10.93
C SER A 250 -8.30 18.04 -10.38
N ILE A 251 -7.56 17.33 -9.53
CA ILE A 251 -6.27 17.80 -9.02
C ILE A 251 -5.16 16.77 -9.31
N LEU A 252 -3.97 17.28 -9.63
CA LEU A 252 -2.73 16.53 -9.72
C LEU A 252 -1.90 16.81 -8.47
N VAL A 253 -1.47 15.75 -7.78
CA VAL A 253 -0.71 15.83 -6.54
C VAL A 253 0.61 15.06 -6.63
N PRO A 254 1.61 15.38 -5.79
CA PRO A 254 2.86 14.60 -5.71
C PRO A 254 2.67 13.12 -5.37
N GLY A 255 1.49 12.76 -4.84
CA GLY A 255 1.13 11.43 -4.40
C GLY A 255 1.33 11.20 -2.91
N ARG A 256 0.63 10.19 -2.37
CA ARG A 256 0.64 9.80 -0.95
C ARG A 256 1.91 9.07 -0.50
N LEU A 257 2.68 8.54 -1.45
CA LEU A 257 3.93 7.82 -1.21
C LEU A 257 5.18 8.68 -1.39
N CYS A 258 5.00 9.96 -1.73
CA CYS A 258 6.09 10.92 -1.84
C CYS A 258 6.51 11.38 -0.44
N ASP A 259 7.69 10.94 0.00
CA ASP A 259 8.34 11.46 1.22
C ASP A 259 8.99 12.82 0.93
N GLU A 260 8.81 13.79 1.82
CA GLU A 260 9.42 15.13 1.69
C GLU A 260 10.96 15.10 1.64
N ALA A 261 11.58 14.01 2.11
CA ALA A 261 13.02 13.80 2.08
C ALA A 261 13.54 13.13 0.80
N SER A 262 12.65 12.57 -0.04
CA SER A 262 13.02 11.77 -1.22
C SER A 262 12.67 12.51 -2.50
N PHE A 263 13.70 13.00 -3.20
CA PHE A 263 13.69 13.62 -4.54
C PHE A 263 12.35 14.25 -5.00
N PRO A 264 12.23 15.60 -5.05
CA PRO A 264 10.99 16.31 -5.40
C PRO A 264 10.49 16.10 -6.85
N ASN A 265 11.14 15.25 -7.64
CA ASN A 265 10.89 15.08 -9.08
C ASN A 265 10.56 13.64 -9.50
N SER A 266 10.23 12.74 -8.56
CA SER A 266 9.73 11.43 -8.96
C SER A 266 8.31 11.55 -9.55
N ARG A 267 8.22 11.80 -10.86
CA ARG A 267 6.96 11.73 -11.63
C ARG A 267 6.24 10.39 -11.46
N ILE A 268 6.95 9.38 -10.97
CA ILE A 268 6.44 8.02 -10.75
C ILE A 268 5.39 8.01 -9.64
N ALA A 269 5.52 8.86 -8.62
CA ALA A 269 4.62 8.86 -7.46
C ALA A 269 3.35 9.71 -7.66
N GLN A 270 3.25 10.48 -8.75
CA GLN A 270 2.13 11.42 -8.95
C GLN A 270 0.78 10.71 -8.99
N GLU A 271 -0.22 11.32 -8.35
CA GLU A 271 -1.60 10.83 -8.35
C GLU A 271 -2.54 11.94 -8.84
N TYR A 272 -3.61 11.54 -9.51
CA TYR A 272 -4.75 12.39 -9.81
C TYR A 272 -5.86 12.09 -8.81
N VAL A 273 -6.57 13.14 -8.37
CA VAL A 273 -7.77 13.00 -7.53
C VAL A 273 -8.96 13.62 -8.27
N ILE A 274 -9.99 12.81 -8.48
CA ILE A 274 -11.28 13.24 -9.02
C ILE A 274 -12.32 13.24 -7.89
N PHE A 275 -13.27 14.17 -7.96
CA PHE A 275 -14.26 14.41 -6.91
C PHE A 275 -15.69 14.03 -7.33
N SER A 276 -15.87 13.57 -8.57
CA SER A 276 -17.11 12.96 -9.05
C SER A 276 -16.85 11.51 -9.49
N PRO A 277 -17.63 10.52 -9.03
CA PRO A 277 -17.49 9.15 -9.50
C PRO A 277 -17.74 8.99 -11.01
N LEU A 278 -18.54 9.89 -11.59
CA LEU A 278 -18.88 9.89 -13.02
C LEU A 278 -17.72 10.38 -13.91
N GLN A 279 -16.59 10.79 -13.33
CA GLN A 279 -15.35 11.10 -14.07
C GLN A 279 -14.48 9.86 -14.31
N ALA A 280 -14.89 8.67 -13.87
CA ALA A 280 -14.15 7.43 -14.10
C ALA A 280 -15.07 6.29 -14.55
N LEU A 281 -14.68 5.63 -15.64
CA LEU A 281 -15.33 4.44 -16.17
C LEU A 281 -14.41 3.24 -15.93
N PRO A 282 -14.79 2.25 -15.11
CA PRO A 282 -13.95 1.07 -14.91
C PRO A 282 -13.87 0.27 -16.22
N VAL A 283 -12.64 -0.11 -16.58
CA VAL A 283 -12.33 -0.88 -17.79
C VAL A 283 -12.21 -2.36 -17.45
N GLY A 284 -11.52 -2.67 -16.35
CA GLY A 284 -11.36 -4.03 -15.88
C GLY A 284 -10.48 -4.16 -14.65
N LEU A 285 -10.44 -5.37 -14.10
CA LEU A 285 -9.65 -5.75 -12.96
C LEU A 285 -8.53 -6.70 -13.41
N LEU A 286 -7.29 -6.25 -13.29
CA LEU A 286 -6.10 -7.07 -13.51
C LEU A 286 -5.80 -7.87 -12.23
N MET A 287 -5.54 -9.15 -12.40
CA MET A 287 -5.00 -10.01 -11.35
C MET A 287 -3.55 -10.33 -11.68
N TYR A 288 -2.66 -10.20 -10.72
CA TYR A 288 -1.24 -10.43 -10.92
C TYR A 288 -0.62 -11.17 -9.73
N ARG A 289 0.52 -11.81 -9.99
CA ARG A 289 1.38 -12.42 -8.96
C ARG A 289 2.76 -11.80 -9.01
N SER A 290 3.39 -11.73 -7.86
CA SER A 290 4.76 -11.29 -7.69
C SER A 290 5.60 -12.42 -7.09
N THR A 291 6.71 -12.75 -7.71
CA THR A 291 7.70 -13.71 -7.19
C THR A 291 9.04 -13.02 -7.04
N ALA A 292 9.66 -13.10 -5.86
CA ALA A 292 11.03 -12.61 -5.69
C ALA A 292 11.98 -13.46 -6.55
N SER A 293 12.81 -12.82 -7.36
CA SER A 293 13.88 -13.53 -8.06
C SER A 293 14.91 -13.95 -7.02
N SER A 294 14.96 -15.24 -6.69
CA SER A 294 16.07 -15.79 -5.92
C SER A 294 17.30 -15.74 -6.83
N ASP A 295 18.22 -14.81 -6.56
CA ASP A 295 19.53 -14.82 -7.20
C ASP A 295 20.21 -16.17 -6.92
N HIS A 296 20.50 -16.91 -7.98
CA HIS A 296 21.49 -17.97 -7.95
C HIS A 296 22.87 -17.34 -7.78
N SER A 297 23.42 -17.39 -6.58
CA SER A 297 24.87 -17.25 -6.35
C SER A 297 25.48 -18.60 -5.94
N HIS A 298 26.44 -19.01 -6.76
CA HIS A 298 27.27 -20.22 -6.74
C HIS A 298 28.18 -20.42 -5.51
N GLU A 299 28.51 -21.70 -5.30
CA GLU A 299 29.81 -22.30 -4.94
C GLU A 299 30.40 -22.21 -3.52
N GLY A 300 30.74 -23.41 -3.03
CA GLY A 300 31.64 -23.69 -1.92
C GLY A 300 32.06 -25.16 -1.92
N SER A 301 32.57 -25.65 -3.06
CA SER A 301 33.33 -26.90 -3.14
C SER A 301 34.59 -26.74 -2.30
N HIS A 302 34.61 -27.34 -1.11
CA HIS A 302 35.86 -27.55 -0.38
C HIS A 302 36.39 -28.95 -0.69
N HIS A 303 37.41 -28.96 -1.54
CA HIS A 303 38.41 -30.01 -1.62
C HIS A 303 38.97 -30.31 -0.22
N ALA A 304 38.77 -31.55 0.24
CA ALA A 304 39.51 -32.12 1.35
C ALA A 304 40.86 -32.63 0.84
N SER A 305 41.93 -31.90 1.18
CA SER A 305 43.32 -32.35 1.09
C SER A 305 44.07 -31.80 2.30
N HIS A 306 44.08 -32.55 3.40
CA HIS A 306 45.25 -32.85 4.25
C HIS A 306 44.84 -33.68 5.46
#